data_AF-A0A7C6TM21-F1
#
_entry.id   AF-A0A7C6TM21-F1
#
_cell.length_a   1.000
_cell.length_b   1.000
_cell.length_c   1.000
_cell.angle_alpha   90.00
_cell.angle_beta   90.00
_cell.angle_gamma   90.00
#
_symmetry.space_group_name_H-M   'P 1'
#
loop_
_entity.id
_entity.type
_entity.pdbx_description
1 polymer ?
#
loop_
_entity_poly.entity_id
_entity_poly.type
_entity_poly.pdbx_seq_one_letter_code
_entity_poly.pdbx_strand_id
1 'polypeptide(L)'
;MTNTHARELDDFAAAARWCTSLVATIGDEQWDEPGLGAWDLRGLVGHTGRAFLTLETALDQPADEVTLPSPEDYFAAILSQQGVDDLVLERGIASGRDLGDDPASAFAAKCESALSRLSRLEEVSSSASVADAAIMTVGGGMRTGDYVRTRTFEL
;
A
#
# COMPACT_ATOMS: atom_id res chain seq x y z
N MET A 1 11.47 1.64 26.07
CA MET A 1 11.69 1.75 24.61
C MET A 1 10.32 1.84 23.99
N THR A 2 9.96 3.01 23.47
CA THR A 2 8.75 3.16 22.64
C THR A 2 8.88 2.23 21.44
N ASN A 3 7.89 1.38 21.23
CA ASN A 3 7.93 0.34 20.21
C ASN A 3 7.88 0.98 18.82
N THR A 4 9.03 1.15 18.16
CA THR A 4 9.17 1.88 16.88
C THR A 4 8.19 1.36 15.81
N HIS A 5 7.89 0.06 15.81
CA HIS A 5 7.02 -0.54 14.81
C HIS A 5 5.52 -0.21 14.99
N ALA A 6 5.07 0.11 16.21
CA ALA A 6 3.69 0.59 16.42
C ALA A 6 3.48 1.96 15.77
N ARG A 7 4.51 2.81 15.79
CA ARG A 7 4.48 4.12 15.12
C ARG A 7 4.37 4.00 13.60
N GLU A 8 4.90 2.95 12.99
CA GLU A 8 4.87 2.74 11.54
C GLU A 8 3.44 2.50 11.04
N LEU A 9 2.63 1.77 11.82
CA LEU A 9 1.20 1.55 11.53
C LEU A 9 0.41 2.87 11.68
N ASP A 10 0.71 3.66 12.71
CA ASP A 10 0.09 4.98 12.91
C ASP A 10 0.42 5.95 11.76
N ASP A 11 1.69 6.01 11.36
CA ASP A 11 2.18 6.86 10.27
C ASP A 11 1.54 6.44 8.94
N PHE A 12 1.43 5.13 8.66
CA PHE A 12 0.69 4.60 7.51
C PHE A 12 -0.78 5.02 7.55
N ALA A 13 -1.45 4.88 8.70
CA ALA A 13 -2.85 5.24 8.83
C ALA A 13 -3.09 6.74 8.62
N ALA A 14 -2.17 7.60 9.08
CA ALA A 14 -2.21 9.03 8.84
C ALA A 14 -2.04 9.36 7.34
N ALA A 15 -1.03 8.78 6.67
CA ALA A 15 -0.79 8.97 5.25
C ALA A 15 -1.97 8.49 4.39
N ALA A 16 -2.52 7.30 4.70
CA ALA A 16 -3.67 6.73 3.98
C ALA A 16 -4.90 7.65 4.02
N ARG A 17 -5.22 8.20 5.21
CA ARG A 17 -6.33 9.15 5.38
C ARG A 17 -6.09 10.48 4.66
N TRP A 18 -4.86 10.99 4.74
CA TRP A 18 -4.49 12.23 4.04
C TRP A 18 -4.58 12.06 2.52
N CYS A 19 -3.99 11.00 1.97
CA CYS A 19 -4.01 10.68 0.55
C CYS A 19 -5.45 10.49 0.06
N THR A 20 -6.29 9.76 0.81
CA THR A 20 -7.72 9.61 0.50
C THR A 20 -8.46 10.96 0.47
N SER A 21 -8.13 11.86 1.39
CA SER A 21 -8.72 13.21 1.41
C SER A 21 -8.29 14.04 0.20
N LEU A 22 -7.06 13.88 -0.27
CA LEU A 22 -6.55 14.54 -1.47
C LEU A 22 -7.22 13.99 -2.75
N VAL A 23 -7.32 12.67 -2.87
CA VAL A 23 -8.01 12.00 -4.00
C VAL A 23 -9.47 12.46 -4.09
N ALA A 24 -10.14 12.68 -2.96
CA ALA A 24 -11.51 13.20 -2.92
C ALA A 24 -11.67 14.64 -3.48
N THR A 25 -10.57 15.36 -3.74
CA THR A 25 -10.61 16.70 -4.36
C THR A 25 -10.55 16.67 -5.89
N ILE A 26 -10.30 15.50 -6.50
CA ILE A 26 -10.27 15.33 -7.96
C ILE A 26 -11.71 15.38 -8.48
N GLY A 27 -12.00 16.33 -9.36
CA GLY A 27 -13.29 16.47 -10.02
C GLY A 27 -13.52 15.39 -11.08
N ASP A 28 -14.78 15.05 -11.32
CA ASP A 28 -15.20 13.96 -12.21
C ASP A 28 -14.64 14.06 -13.64
N GLU A 29 -14.39 15.28 -14.14
CA GLU A 29 -13.86 15.52 -15.48
C GLU A 29 -12.32 15.43 -15.55
N GLN A 30 -11.63 15.31 -14.41
CA GLN A 30 -10.17 15.39 -14.33
C GLN A 30 -9.48 14.02 -14.39
N TRP A 31 -10.22 12.92 -14.26
CA TRP A 31 -9.62 11.58 -14.11
C TRP A 31 -8.73 11.15 -15.29
N ASP A 32 -9.03 11.62 -16.49
CA ASP A 32 -8.27 11.31 -17.71
C ASP A 32 -7.21 12.38 -18.04
N GLU A 33 -7.06 13.41 -17.20
CA GLU A 33 -6.04 14.46 -17.36
C GLU A 33 -4.64 13.93 -16.99
N PRO A 34 -3.56 14.58 -17.47
CA PRO A 34 -2.19 14.18 -17.13
C PRO A 34 -1.92 14.16 -15.62
N GLY A 35 -1.35 13.06 -15.14
CA GLY A 35 -0.85 12.88 -13.78
C GLY A 35 0.66 13.05 -13.69
N LEU A 36 1.40 11.94 -13.66
CA LEU A 36 2.86 11.91 -13.55
C LEU A 36 3.47 11.13 -14.71
N GLY A 37 4.38 11.70 -15.49
CA GLY A 37 5.05 10.97 -16.57
C GLY A 37 4.04 10.39 -17.58
N ALA A 38 4.01 9.06 -17.73
CA ALA A 38 3.11 8.35 -18.64
C ALA A 38 1.70 8.11 -18.06
N TRP A 39 1.44 8.53 -16.82
CA TRP A 39 0.21 8.27 -16.10
C TRP A 39 -0.81 9.40 -16.28
N ASP A 40 -2.07 9.06 -16.55
CA ASP A 40 -3.21 9.94 -16.25
C ASP A 40 -3.52 9.91 -14.73
N LEU A 41 -4.36 10.83 -14.26
CA LEU A 41 -4.72 10.91 -12.84
C LEU A 41 -5.36 9.61 -12.34
N ARG A 42 -6.23 8.98 -13.15
CA ARG A 42 -6.89 7.72 -12.80
C ARG A 42 -5.92 6.56 -12.62
N GLY A 43 -4.97 6.39 -13.54
CA GLY A 43 -3.93 5.39 -13.47
C GLY A 43 -3.01 5.64 -12.28
N LEU A 44 -2.61 6.89 -12.03
CA LEU A 44 -1.76 7.25 -10.90
C LEU A 44 -2.45 6.95 -9.56
N VAL A 45 -3.71 7.37 -9.40
CA VAL A 45 -4.51 7.03 -8.20
C VAL A 45 -4.74 5.53 -8.08
N GLY A 46 -4.95 4.84 -9.20
CA GLY A 46 -5.00 3.38 -9.26
C GLY A 46 -3.73 2.73 -8.74
N HIS A 47 -2.56 3.23 -9.15
CA HIS A 47 -1.26 2.78 -8.67
C HIS A 47 -1.07 3.03 -7.17
N THR A 48 -1.32 4.26 -6.71
CA THR A 48 -1.25 4.63 -5.29
C THR A 48 -2.18 3.73 -4.45
N GLY A 49 -3.38 3.45 -4.94
CA GLY A 49 -4.35 2.56 -4.27
C GLY A 49 -3.88 1.12 -4.12
N ARG A 50 -2.86 0.68 -4.90
CA ARG A 50 -2.23 -0.62 -4.70
C ARG A 50 -1.47 -0.70 -3.38
N ALA A 51 -1.10 0.43 -2.77
CA ALA A 51 -0.50 0.44 -1.44
C ALA A 51 -1.42 -0.25 -0.41
N PHE A 52 -2.74 -0.07 -0.53
CA PHE A 52 -3.74 -0.73 0.31
C PHE A 52 -3.91 -2.20 -0.07
N LEU A 53 -4.17 -2.48 -1.36
CA LEU A 53 -4.44 -3.84 -1.84
C LEU A 53 -3.28 -4.81 -1.57
N THR A 54 -2.05 -4.36 -1.81
CA THR A 54 -0.85 -5.19 -1.62
C THR A 54 -0.52 -5.37 -0.15
N LEU A 55 -0.89 -4.43 0.72
CA LEU A 55 -0.83 -4.61 2.17
C LEU A 55 -1.79 -5.68 2.62
N GLU A 56 -3.08 -5.57 2.27
CA GLU A 56 -4.09 -6.57 2.65
C GLU A 56 -3.70 -7.97 2.19
N THR A 57 -3.25 -8.09 0.94
CA THR A 57 -2.80 -9.37 0.38
C THR A 57 -1.65 -9.96 1.20
N ALA A 58 -0.67 -9.15 1.61
CA ALA A 58 0.47 -9.62 2.39
C ALA A 58 0.07 -9.97 3.85
N LEU A 59 -0.84 -9.21 4.47
CA LEU A 59 -1.35 -9.48 5.82
C LEU A 59 -2.04 -10.85 5.95
N ASP A 60 -2.53 -11.41 4.84
CA ASP A 60 -3.14 -12.74 4.78
C ASP A 60 -2.13 -13.87 4.50
N GLN A 61 -0.84 -13.54 4.33
CA GLN A 61 0.21 -14.49 3.95
C GLN A 61 1.33 -14.46 5.00
N PRO A 62 1.35 -15.35 5.99
CA PRO A 62 2.47 -15.42 6.93
C PRO A 62 3.77 -15.82 6.22
N ALA A 63 4.89 -15.28 6.66
CA ALA A 63 6.22 -15.72 6.22
C ALA A 63 6.92 -16.50 7.33
N ASP A 64 7.59 -17.59 6.98
CA ASP A 64 8.40 -18.38 7.91
C ASP A 64 9.69 -17.63 8.33
N GLU A 65 10.23 -16.80 7.42
CA GLU A 65 11.48 -16.07 7.62
C GLU A 65 11.39 -14.64 7.09
N VAL A 66 12.09 -13.71 7.75
CA VAL A 66 12.31 -12.35 7.25
C VAL A 66 13.55 -12.36 6.36
N THR A 67 13.33 -12.36 5.04
CA THR A 67 14.41 -12.35 4.04
C THR A 67 14.77 -10.94 3.56
N LEU A 68 13.86 -9.99 3.75
CA LEU A 68 14.05 -8.57 3.46
C LEU A 68 13.91 -7.79 4.77
N PRO A 69 15.03 -7.48 5.47
CA PRO A 69 14.99 -6.90 6.80
C PRO A 69 14.71 -5.39 6.83
N SER A 70 14.56 -4.72 5.68
CA SER A 70 14.27 -3.29 5.61
C SER A 70 13.44 -2.89 4.38
N PRO A 71 12.81 -1.69 4.39
CA PRO A 71 12.13 -1.14 3.22
C PRO A 71 13.06 -0.94 2.01
N GLU A 72 14.31 -0.56 2.27
CA GLU A 72 15.32 -0.34 1.22
C GLU A 72 15.67 -1.65 0.51
N ASP A 73 15.78 -2.75 1.27
CA ASP A 73 16.01 -4.08 0.70
C ASP A 73 14.82 -4.53 -0.17
N TYR A 74 13.59 -4.19 0.22
CA TYR A 74 12.41 -4.42 -0.61
C TYR A 74 12.48 -3.65 -1.93
N PHE A 75 12.75 -2.34 -1.88
CA PHE A 75 12.86 -1.55 -3.12
C PHE A 75 14.01 -2.04 -4.00
N ALA A 76 15.17 -2.39 -3.44
CA ALA A 76 16.27 -2.96 -4.20
C ALA A 76 15.86 -4.28 -4.89
N ALA A 77 15.15 -5.16 -4.18
CA ALA A 77 14.66 -6.42 -4.74
C ALA A 77 13.66 -6.20 -5.88
N ILE A 78 12.67 -5.32 -5.71
CA ILE A 78 11.65 -5.03 -6.73
C ILE A 78 12.27 -4.33 -7.94
N LEU A 79 13.06 -3.28 -7.72
CA LEU A 79 13.63 -2.47 -8.80
C LEU A 79 14.71 -3.22 -9.61
N SER A 80 15.24 -4.33 -9.09
CA SER A 80 16.17 -5.19 -9.83
C SER A 80 15.49 -6.07 -10.89
N GLN A 81 14.15 -6.17 -10.88
CA GLN A 81 13.40 -7.01 -11.80
C GLN A 81 13.40 -6.41 -13.21
N GLN A 82 13.69 -7.23 -14.22
CA GLN A 82 13.65 -6.78 -15.61
C GLN A 82 12.23 -6.40 -16.02
N GLY A 83 12.08 -5.22 -16.63
CA GLY A 83 10.78 -4.70 -17.07
C GLY A 83 9.88 -4.21 -15.94
N VAL A 84 10.42 -3.95 -14.75
CA VAL A 84 9.63 -3.51 -13.59
C VAL A 84 8.83 -2.23 -13.87
N ASP A 85 9.39 -1.26 -14.59
CA ASP A 85 8.73 0.01 -14.88
C ASP A 85 7.46 -0.18 -15.72
N ASP A 86 7.56 -0.98 -16.80
CA ASP A 86 6.42 -1.29 -17.67
C ASP A 86 5.35 -2.08 -16.91
N LEU A 87 5.76 -3.08 -16.12
CA LEU A 87 4.84 -3.86 -15.28
C LEU A 87 4.14 -2.99 -14.23
N VAL A 88 4.85 -2.03 -13.64
CA VAL A 88 4.29 -1.09 -12.66
C VAL A 88 3.26 -0.19 -13.33
N LEU A 89 3.57 0.35 -14.51
CA LEU A 89 2.65 1.14 -15.32
C LEU A 89 1.37 0.36 -15.68
N GLU A 90 1.53 -0.82 -16.28
CA GLU A 90 0.40 -1.67 -16.67
C GLU A 90 -0.52 -2.00 -15.49
N ARG A 91 0.08 -2.36 -14.35
CA ARG A 91 -0.63 -2.70 -13.13
C ARG A 91 -1.39 -1.53 -12.53
N GLY A 92 -0.83 -0.33 -12.55
CA GLY A 92 -1.55 0.82 -12.02
C GLY A 92 -2.64 1.32 -12.98
N ILE A 93 -2.45 1.24 -14.30
CA ILE A 93 -3.53 1.51 -15.26
C ILE A 93 -4.68 0.50 -15.04
N ALA A 94 -4.37 -0.79 -14.88
CA ALA A 94 -5.38 -1.79 -14.57
C ALA A 94 -6.12 -1.46 -13.25
N SER A 95 -5.37 -1.15 -12.18
CA SER A 95 -5.97 -0.75 -10.91
C SER A 95 -6.77 0.55 -10.99
N GLY A 96 -6.40 1.48 -11.87
CA GLY A 96 -7.16 2.70 -12.15
C GLY A 96 -8.49 2.39 -12.83
N ARG A 97 -8.52 1.44 -13.77
CA ARG A 97 -9.78 0.96 -14.37
C ARG A 97 -10.68 0.32 -13.32
N ASP A 98 -10.12 -0.49 -12.42
CA ASP A 98 -10.86 -1.18 -11.34
C ASP A 98 -11.52 -0.23 -10.32
N LEU A 99 -11.19 1.07 -10.33
CA LEU A 99 -11.87 2.09 -9.52
C LEU A 99 -13.32 2.35 -10.00
N GLY A 100 -13.71 1.91 -11.20
CA GLY A 100 -15.09 2.00 -11.67
C GLY A 100 -15.58 3.43 -11.96
N ASP A 101 -16.89 3.65 -11.84
CA ASP A 101 -17.52 4.92 -12.23
C ASP A 101 -17.47 6.00 -11.14
N ASP A 102 -17.14 5.62 -9.90
CA ASP A 102 -16.92 6.53 -8.77
C ASP A 102 -15.54 6.29 -8.17
N PRO A 103 -14.47 6.82 -8.81
CA PRO A 103 -13.12 6.43 -8.46
C PRO A 103 -12.68 6.90 -7.07
N ALA A 104 -13.13 8.07 -6.63
CA ALA A 104 -12.82 8.60 -5.31
C ALA A 104 -13.44 7.73 -4.20
N SER A 105 -14.71 7.35 -4.32
CA SER A 105 -15.36 6.46 -3.35
C SER A 105 -14.73 5.07 -3.36
N ALA A 106 -14.39 4.53 -4.53
CA ALA A 106 -13.72 3.23 -4.64
C ALA A 106 -12.32 3.24 -3.98
N PHE A 107 -11.56 4.31 -4.13
CA PHE A 107 -10.27 4.48 -3.46
C PHE A 107 -10.44 4.59 -1.93
N ALA A 108 -11.41 5.39 -1.46
CA ALA A 108 -11.70 5.52 -0.04
C ALA A 108 -12.11 4.18 0.61
N ALA A 109 -12.91 3.37 -0.09
CA ALA A 109 -13.29 2.03 0.38
C ALA A 109 -12.07 1.09 0.52
N LYS A 110 -11.09 1.18 -0.39
CA LYS A 110 -9.83 0.41 -0.28
C LYS A 110 -9.02 0.85 0.96
N CYS A 111 -8.92 2.15 1.19
CA CYS A 111 -8.29 2.69 2.39
C CYS A 111 -8.98 2.19 3.66
N GLU A 112 -10.31 2.32 3.75
CA GLU A 112 -11.10 1.87 4.90
C GLU A 112 -10.92 0.37 5.17
N SER A 113 -10.94 -0.45 4.12
CA SER A 113 -10.72 -1.89 4.22
C SER A 113 -9.35 -2.22 4.82
N ALA A 114 -8.28 -1.60 4.30
CA ALA A 114 -6.92 -1.86 4.77
C ALA A 114 -6.71 -1.44 6.23
N LEU A 115 -7.21 -0.26 6.62
CA LEU A 115 -7.14 0.21 8.01
C LEU A 115 -7.95 -0.68 8.95
N SER A 116 -9.15 -1.10 8.53
CA SER A 116 -9.99 -2.03 9.29
C SER A 116 -9.36 -3.41 9.43
N ARG A 117 -8.59 -3.86 8.43
CA ARG A 117 -7.83 -5.12 8.51
C ARG A 117 -6.72 -5.03 9.56
N LEU A 118 -5.96 -3.94 9.58
CA LEU A 118 -4.91 -3.69 10.57
C LEU A 118 -5.48 -3.63 11.99
N SER A 119 -6.52 -2.81 12.23
CA SER A 119 -7.13 -2.69 13.56
C SER A 119 -7.66 -4.03 14.08
N ARG A 120 -8.30 -4.83 13.22
CA ARG A 120 -8.76 -6.18 13.60
C ARG A 120 -7.60 -7.11 13.99
N LEU A 121 -6.46 -7.02 13.31
CA LEU A 121 -5.27 -7.80 13.68
C LEU A 121 -4.72 -7.36 15.04
N GLU A 122 -4.73 -6.06 15.32
CA GLU A 122 -4.27 -5.53 16.61
C GLU A 122 -5.16 -6.01 17.76
N GLU A 123 -6.48 -6.03 17.56
CA GLU A 123 -7.45 -6.50 18.56
C GLU A 123 -7.27 -7.98 18.93
N VAL A 124 -6.95 -8.84 17.96
CA VAL A 124 -6.78 -10.29 18.20
C VAL A 124 -5.36 -10.68 18.59
N SER A 125 -4.40 -9.75 18.47
CA SER A 125 -2.99 -9.99 18.79
C SER A 125 -2.79 -9.97 20.31
N SER A 126 -2.72 -11.16 20.90
CA SER A 126 -2.72 -11.36 22.36
C SER A 126 -1.36 -11.18 23.05
N SER A 127 -0.26 -11.02 22.31
CA SER A 127 1.09 -10.91 22.92
C SER A 127 2.17 -10.22 22.10
N ALA A 128 2.14 -10.31 20.76
CA ALA A 128 3.09 -9.65 19.88
C ALA A 128 2.42 -8.51 19.10
N SER A 129 3.15 -7.43 18.80
CA SER A 129 2.62 -6.36 17.95
C SER A 129 2.38 -6.89 16.54
N VAL A 130 1.29 -6.48 15.90
CA VAL A 130 1.04 -6.75 14.48
C VAL A 130 2.21 -6.30 13.61
N ALA A 131 2.86 -5.20 14.00
CA ALA A 131 4.01 -4.67 13.30
C ALA A 131 5.23 -5.60 13.34
N ASP A 132 5.33 -6.47 14.35
CA ASP A 132 6.42 -7.47 14.46
C ASP A 132 6.15 -8.76 13.68
N ALA A 133 4.91 -8.99 13.22
CA ALA A 133 4.54 -10.21 12.50
C ALA A 133 5.28 -10.31 11.16
N ALA A 134 5.71 -11.52 10.80
CA ALA A 134 6.35 -11.79 9.52
C ALA A 134 5.29 -12.13 8.46
N ILE A 135 5.32 -11.39 7.35
CA ILE A 135 4.40 -11.52 6.22
C ILE A 135 5.17 -11.72 4.91
N MET A 136 4.57 -12.47 3.98
CA MET A 136 5.13 -12.72 2.66
C MET A 136 4.68 -11.62 1.69
N THR A 137 5.65 -10.89 1.16
CA THR A 137 5.43 -9.89 0.09
C THR A 137 5.85 -10.47 -1.25
N VAL A 138 5.56 -9.76 -2.34
CA VAL A 138 6.05 -10.14 -3.68
C VAL A 138 7.58 -10.13 -3.80
N GLY A 139 8.29 -9.39 -2.93
CA GLY A 139 9.74 -9.34 -2.90
C GLY A 139 10.39 -10.36 -1.96
N GLY A 140 9.62 -10.95 -1.04
CA GLY A 140 10.12 -11.83 0.02
C GLY A 140 9.47 -11.56 1.38
N GLY A 141 9.89 -12.31 2.39
CA GLY A 141 9.37 -12.18 3.76
C GLY A 141 9.86 -10.90 4.44
N MET A 142 8.94 -10.15 5.05
CA MET A 142 9.20 -8.89 5.76
C MET A 142 8.45 -8.85 7.09
N ARG A 143 8.90 -8.02 8.04
CA ARG A 143 8.02 -7.61 9.15
C ARG A 143 6.94 -6.70 8.62
N THR A 144 5.73 -6.79 9.19
CA THR A 144 4.61 -5.92 8.80
C THR A 144 4.99 -4.44 8.92
N GLY A 145 5.68 -4.04 9.99
CA GLY A 145 6.17 -2.68 10.21
C GLY A 145 7.07 -2.15 9.09
N ASP A 146 8.08 -2.94 8.71
CA ASP A 146 8.95 -2.61 7.58
C ASP A 146 8.18 -2.53 6.26
N TYR A 147 7.24 -3.45 6.04
CA TYR A 147 6.45 -3.44 4.81
C TYR A 147 5.51 -2.24 4.74
N VAL A 148 4.82 -1.87 5.82
CA VAL A 148 3.94 -0.68 5.80
C VAL A 148 4.73 0.60 5.55
N ARG A 149 5.99 0.71 5.99
CA ARG A 149 6.83 1.88 5.63
C ARG A 149 7.03 2.01 4.13
N THR A 150 7.14 0.89 3.39
CA THR A 150 7.17 0.94 1.92
C THR A 150 5.85 1.43 1.35
N ARG A 151 4.72 1.08 1.98
CA ARG A 151 3.38 1.49 1.51
C ARG A 151 3.11 2.96 1.84
N THR A 152 3.56 3.43 3.00
CA THR A 152 3.53 4.85 3.39
C THR A 152 4.33 5.72 2.41
N PHE A 153 5.46 5.23 1.88
CA PHE A 153 6.24 5.95 0.87
C PHE A 153 5.48 6.16 -0.45
N GLU A 154 4.54 5.27 -0.79
CA GLU A 154 3.74 5.34 -2.02
C GLU A 154 2.49 6.23 -1.90
N LEU A 155 2.15 6.69 -0.68
CA LEU A 155 0.93 7.43 -0.34
C LEU A 155 1.17 8.95 -0.22
#